data_AF-A0A4U6LTD0-F1
#
_entry.id   AF-A0A4U6LTD0-F1
#
_cell.length_a   1.000
_cell.length_b   1.000
_cell.length_c   1.000
_cell.angle_alpha   90.00
_cell.angle_beta   90.00
_cell.angle_gamma   90.00
#
_symmetry.space_group_name_H-M   'P 1'
#
loop_
_entity.id
_entity.type
_entity.pdbx_description
1 polymer ?
#
loop_
_entity_poly.entity_id
_entity_poly.type
_entity_poly.pdbx_seq_one_letter_code
_entity_poly.pdbx_strand_id
1 'polypeptide(L)'
;IEFLRNTNRILGEQVPGAVSMAEESTDFAGVSRPQDMGGLGFWYKWNLGWMHDTLDYMKLDPVHRQYHHDKLTFGMLYNYTENFVLPLSHDEVVHGKKSILDRMPGDAWQKFANLRAYYGWMWA
;
A
#
# COMPACT_ATOMS: atom_id res chain seq x y z
N ILE A 1 -7.62 -1.45 22.00
CA ILE A 1 -8.42 -0.87 20.89
C ILE A 1 -9.00 0.50 21.24
N GLU A 2 -9.70 0.64 22.38
CA GLU A 2 -10.40 1.88 22.76
C GLU A 2 -9.53 3.15 22.80
N PHE A 3 -8.27 3.02 23.19
CA PHE A 3 -7.28 4.11 23.13
C PHE A 3 -7.14 4.71 21.72
N LEU A 4 -7.06 3.88 20.68
CA LEU A 4 -6.92 4.33 19.29
C LEU A 4 -8.17 5.04 18.81
N ARG A 5 -9.35 4.48 19.12
CA ARG A 5 -10.66 5.10 18.79
C ARG A 5 -10.79 6.48 19.40
N ASN A 6 -10.45 6.64 20.68
CA ASN A 6 -10.48 7.92 21.37
C ASN A 6 -9.45 8.90 20.84
N THR A 7 -8.25 8.43 20.49
CA THR A 7 -7.20 9.27 19.88
C THR A 7 -7.69 9.86 18.56
N ASN A 8 -8.20 9.02 17.66
CA ASN A 8 -8.72 9.47 16.37
C ASN A 8 -9.94 10.38 16.51
N ARG A 9 -10.81 10.12 17.49
CA ARG A 9 -11.97 10.99 17.79
C ARG A 9 -11.50 12.38 18.21
N ILE A 10 -10.59 12.45 19.18
CA ILE A 10 -10.05 13.72 19.68
C ILE A 10 -9.29 14.46 18.57
N LEU A 11 -8.52 13.77 17.73
CA LEU A 11 -7.86 14.40 16.58
C LEU A 11 -8.86 15.07 15.63
N GLY A 12 -9.95 14.37 15.28
CA GLY A 12 -11.00 14.92 14.42
C GLY A 12 -11.75 16.10 15.03
N GLU A 13 -11.96 16.09 16.35
CA GLU A 13 -12.63 17.18 17.09
C GLU A 13 -11.74 18.42 17.26
N GLN A 14 -10.46 18.22 17.61
CA GLN A 14 -9.54 19.28 18.01
C GLN A 14 -8.76 19.88 16.84
N VAL A 15 -8.53 19.09 15.78
CA VAL A 15 -7.73 19.52 14.62
C VAL A 15 -8.45 19.13 13.32
N PRO A 16 -9.52 19.86 12.95
CA PRO A 16 -10.22 19.61 11.68
C PRO A 16 -9.26 19.65 10.48
N GLY A 17 -9.31 18.62 9.65
CA GLY A 17 -8.42 18.46 8.49
C GLY A 17 -7.11 17.72 8.78
N ALA A 18 -6.82 17.36 10.03
CA ALA A 18 -5.76 16.40 10.32
C ALA A 18 -6.06 15.04 9.68
N VAL A 19 -5.00 14.37 9.26
CA VAL A 19 -5.07 13.03 8.67
C VAL A 19 -4.30 12.08 9.58
N SER A 20 -4.97 11.03 10.06
CA SER A 20 -4.30 9.90 10.70
C SER A 20 -4.24 8.70 9.74
N MET A 21 -3.09 8.04 9.71
CA MET A 21 -2.87 6.87 8.87
C MET A 21 -2.38 5.72 9.74
N ALA A 22 -2.83 4.50 9.42
CA ALA A 22 -2.39 3.29 10.06
C ALA A 22 -1.61 2.40 9.08
N GLU A 23 -0.48 1.87 9.55
CA GLU A 23 0.08 0.63 9.02
C GLU A 23 -0.43 -0.51 9.90
N GLU A 24 -1.24 -1.38 9.33
CA GLU A 24 -1.87 -2.48 10.05
C GLU A 24 -1.77 -3.72 9.16
N SER A 25 -1.00 -4.70 9.60
CA SER A 25 -0.53 -5.83 8.79
C SER A 25 -1.31 -7.13 9.02
N THR A 26 -2.44 -7.06 9.73
CA THR A 26 -3.42 -8.14 9.82
C THR A 26 -4.65 -7.78 8.96
N ASP A 27 -5.60 -8.71 8.87
CA ASP A 27 -6.88 -8.47 8.20
C ASP A 27 -7.91 -7.82 9.13
N PHE A 28 -7.48 -6.95 10.05
CA PHE A 28 -8.39 -6.24 10.93
C PHE A 28 -9.30 -5.32 10.09
N ALA A 29 -10.61 -5.54 10.19
CA ALA A 29 -11.59 -4.80 9.41
C ALA A 29 -11.98 -3.48 10.08
N GLY A 30 -12.24 -2.46 9.26
CA GLY A 30 -12.75 -1.16 9.71
C GLY A 30 -11.66 -0.25 10.30
N VAL A 31 -10.40 -0.39 9.88
CA VAL A 31 -9.30 0.44 10.39
C VAL A 31 -9.54 1.91 10.04
N SER A 32 -9.92 2.17 8.79
CA SER A 32 -10.16 3.52 8.27
C SER A 32 -11.64 3.92 8.22
N ARG A 33 -12.50 3.17 8.94
CA ARG A 33 -13.91 3.49 9.07
C ARG A 33 -14.18 4.39 10.29
N PRO A 34 -15.22 5.23 10.23
CA PRO A 34 -15.71 5.98 11.38
C PRO A 34 -16.01 5.09 12.61
N GLN A 35 -15.81 5.64 13.80
CA GLN A 35 -16.00 4.93 15.07
C GLN A 35 -17.47 4.59 15.34
N ASP A 36 -18.42 5.43 14.89
CA ASP A 36 -19.86 5.19 14.99
C ASP A 36 -20.32 3.98 14.16
N MET A 37 -19.56 3.62 13.13
CA MET A 37 -19.71 2.39 12.34
C MET A 37 -18.86 1.22 12.87
N GLY A 38 -18.30 1.33 14.07
CA GLY A 38 -17.48 0.30 14.72
C GLY A 38 -16.00 0.30 14.31
N GLY A 39 -15.55 1.26 13.49
CA GLY A 39 -14.18 1.36 13.03
C GLY A 39 -13.17 1.86 14.07
N LEU A 40 -11.90 1.95 13.68
CA LEU A 40 -10.83 2.54 14.51
C LEU A 40 -10.70 4.06 14.33
N GLY A 41 -11.32 4.63 13.29
CA GLY A 41 -11.34 6.06 13.02
C GLY A 41 -10.09 6.62 12.35
N PHE A 42 -9.21 5.79 11.80
CA PHE A 42 -8.13 6.31 10.96
C PHE A 42 -8.71 6.89 9.66
N TRP A 43 -8.03 7.85 9.05
CA TRP A 43 -8.44 8.35 7.73
C TRP A 43 -7.99 7.42 6.62
N TYR A 44 -6.77 6.86 6.75
CA TYR A 44 -6.23 5.92 5.76
C TYR A 44 -5.57 4.69 6.40
N LYS A 45 -5.50 3.61 5.64
CA LYS A 45 -4.71 2.40 5.93
C LYS A 45 -3.67 2.19 4.82
N TRP A 46 -2.46 1.81 5.16
CA TRP A 46 -1.47 1.37 4.17
C TRP A 46 -1.91 0.05 3.52
N ASN A 47 -1.92 0.00 2.18
CA ASN A 47 -2.23 -1.22 1.44
C ASN A 47 -0.99 -2.11 1.30
N LEU A 48 -0.66 -2.83 2.38
CA LEU A 48 0.49 -3.73 2.41
C LEU A 48 0.33 -4.92 1.44
N GLY A 49 -0.91 -5.36 1.17
CA GLY A 49 -1.20 -6.40 0.18
C GLY A 49 -0.82 -5.95 -1.23
N TRP A 50 -1.31 -4.78 -1.66
CA TRP A 50 -0.91 -4.16 -2.93
C TRP A 50 0.61 -3.98 -3.03
N MET A 51 1.25 -3.49 -1.96
CA MET A 51 2.69 -3.26 -1.94
C MET A 51 3.46 -4.57 -2.18
N HIS A 52 3.14 -5.64 -1.46
CA HIS A 52 3.80 -6.93 -1.65
C HIS A 52 3.55 -7.52 -3.02
N ASP A 53 2.30 -7.60 -3.46
CA ASP A 53 1.94 -8.22 -4.73
C ASP A 53 2.60 -7.51 -5.91
N THR A 54 2.58 -6.18 -5.91
CA THR A 54 3.09 -5.40 -7.03
C THR A 54 4.61 -5.34 -7.04
N LEU A 55 5.27 -5.27 -5.88
CA LEU A 55 6.73 -5.40 -5.81
C LEU A 55 7.20 -6.78 -6.26
N ASP A 56 6.47 -7.84 -5.93
CA ASP A 56 6.80 -9.19 -6.39
C ASP A 56 6.55 -9.35 -7.89
N TYR A 57 5.46 -8.80 -8.41
CA TYR A 57 5.18 -8.76 -9.85
C TYR A 57 6.29 -8.05 -10.63
N MET A 58 6.74 -6.90 -10.15
CA MET A 58 7.75 -6.09 -10.83
C MET A 58 9.14 -6.73 -10.86
N LYS A 59 9.48 -7.59 -9.88
CA LYS A 59 10.74 -8.35 -9.84
C LYS A 59 10.83 -9.45 -10.90
N LEU A 60 9.69 -9.93 -11.40
CA LEU A 60 9.65 -11.00 -12.39
C LEU A 60 10.14 -10.50 -13.75
N ASP A 61 10.96 -11.32 -14.41
CA ASP A 61 11.26 -11.14 -15.83
C ASP A 61 9.95 -10.97 -16.61
N PRO A 62 9.85 -9.98 -17.53
CA PRO A 62 8.64 -9.72 -18.28
C PRO A 62 7.99 -10.96 -18.90
N VAL A 63 8.76 -11.96 -19.36
CA VAL A 63 8.20 -13.17 -19.97
C VAL A 63 7.39 -14.03 -18.99
N HIS A 64 7.71 -13.96 -17.69
CA HIS A 64 7.02 -14.74 -16.65
C HIS A 64 5.80 -14.01 -16.06
N ARG A 65 5.65 -12.71 -16.31
CA ARG A 65 4.56 -11.90 -15.74
C ARG A 65 3.16 -12.36 -16.17
N GLN A 66 3.05 -13.01 -17.32
CA GLN A 66 1.79 -13.57 -17.82
C GLN A 66 1.18 -14.61 -16.86
N TYR A 67 2.02 -15.31 -16.07
CA TYR A 67 1.58 -16.33 -15.12
C TYR A 67 1.18 -15.76 -13.75
N HIS A 68 1.40 -14.46 -13.54
CA HIS A 68 1.22 -13.80 -12.24
C HIS A 68 0.43 -12.48 -12.36
N HIS A 69 -0.40 -12.35 -13.39
CA HIS A 69 -1.14 -11.11 -13.64
C HIS A 69 -2.22 -10.80 -12.58
N ASP A 70 -2.61 -11.82 -11.81
CA ASP A 70 -3.40 -11.68 -10.60
C ASP A 70 -2.77 -10.71 -9.59
N LYS A 71 -1.44 -10.67 -9.47
CA LYS A 71 -0.73 -9.74 -8.56
C LYS A 71 -0.96 -8.26 -8.84
N LEU A 72 -1.30 -7.90 -10.09
CA LEU A 72 -1.67 -6.52 -10.42
C LEU A 72 -3.15 -6.22 -10.16
N THR A 73 -4.00 -7.24 -10.15
CA THR A 73 -5.47 -7.08 -10.19
C THR A 73 -6.17 -7.47 -8.89
N PHE A 74 -5.58 -8.35 -8.09
CA PHE A 74 -6.17 -8.88 -6.86
C PHE A 74 -6.47 -7.79 -5.83
N GLY A 75 -5.59 -6.79 -5.71
CA GLY A 75 -5.79 -5.64 -4.83
C GLY A 75 -7.13 -4.92 -5.06
N MET A 76 -7.61 -4.89 -6.32
CA MET A 76 -8.87 -4.22 -6.67
C MET A 76 -10.10 -4.90 -6.08
N LEU A 77 -10.03 -6.18 -5.73
CA LEU A 77 -11.15 -6.90 -5.11
C LEU A 77 -11.51 -6.33 -3.74
N TYR A 78 -10.52 -5.82 -3.00
CA TYR A 78 -10.72 -5.27 -1.65
C TYR A 78 -10.38 -3.79 -1.53
N ASN A 79 -9.94 -3.12 -2.60
CA ASN A 79 -9.49 -1.73 -2.59
C ASN A 79 -10.53 -0.73 -2.03
N TYR A 80 -11.81 -1.10 -2.02
CA TYR A 80 -12.90 -0.25 -1.53
C TYR A 80 -13.37 -0.61 -0.12
N THR A 81 -12.70 -1.54 0.56
CA THR A 81 -13.07 -1.94 1.93
C THR A 81 -12.55 -0.95 2.99
N GLU A 82 -11.47 -0.24 2.66
CA GLU A 82 -10.77 0.76 3.45
C GLU A 82 -10.34 1.93 2.54
N ASN A 83 -10.04 3.07 3.13
CA ASN A 83 -9.38 4.18 2.45
C ASN A 83 -7.87 3.90 2.36
N PHE A 84 -7.43 3.32 1.25
CA PHE A 84 -6.04 2.91 1.12
C PHE A 84 -5.09 4.04 0.70
N VAL A 85 -3.89 4.02 1.27
CA VAL A 85 -2.67 4.64 0.73
C VAL A 85 -1.81 3.53 0.16
N LEU A 86 -1.18 3.75 -1.00
CA LEU A 86 -0.30 2.79 -1.67
C LEU A 86 1.16 3.05 -1.23
N PRO A 87 1.75 2.24 -0.34
CA PRO A 87 3.05 2.57 0.23
C PRO A 87 4.19 1.92 -0.57
N LEU A 88 5.23 2.71 -0.83
CA LEU A 88 6.58 2.25 -1.16
C LEU A 88 7.55 2.90 -0.17
N SER A 89 7.57 2.37 1.06
CA SER A 89 8.21 3.02 2.21
C SER A 89 9.71 2.68 2.34
N HIS A 90 10.35 3.28 3.33
CA HIS A 90 11.74 3.02 3.69
C HIS A 90 12.02 1.53 4.03
N ASP A 91 11.06 0.82 4.62
CA ASP A 91 11.20 -0.60 4.96
C ASP A 91 11.38 -1.49 3.73
N GLU A 92 10.97 -1.02 2.55
CA GLU A 92 11.08 -1.73 1.29
C GLU A 92 12.43 -1.54 0.61
N VAL A 93 13.34 -0.73 1.13
CA VAL A 93 14.65 -0.47 0.50
C VAL A 93 15.83 -0.69 1.43
N VAL A 94 15.65 -1.50 2.47
CA VAL A 94 16.67 -1.83 3.48
C VAL A 94 16.90 -3.34 3.58
N HIS A 95 17.83 -3.77 4.44
CA HIS A 95 18.02 -5.17 4.82
C HIS A 95 18.15 -6.17 3.65
N GLY A 96 18.87 -5.78 2.59
CA GLY A 96 19.09 -6.65 1.41
C GLY A 96 17.93 -6.70 0.41
N LYS A 97 16.82 -5.99 0.67
CA LYS A 97 15.67 -5.90 -0.24
C LYS A 97 15.93 -5.09 -1.53
N LYS A 98 17.10 -4.45 -1.64
CA LYS A 98 17.54 -3.57 -2.75
C LYS A 98 16.71 -2.30 -2.90
N SER A 99 17.20 -1.35 -3.69
CA SER A 99 16.40 -0.21 -4.16
C SER A 99 15.26 -0.68 -5.06
N ILE A 100 14.19 0.12 -5.21
CA ILE A 100 13.09 -0.22 -6.13
C ILE A 100 13.61 -0.39 -7.57
N LEU A 101 14.60 0.43 -7.98
CA LEU A 101 15.24 0.29 -9.30
C LEU A 101 15.94 -1.07 -9.46
N ASP A 102 16.66 -1.52 -8.43
CA ASP A 102 17.42 -2.78 -8.49
C ASP A 102 16.59 -4.04 -8.24
N ARG A 103 15.30 -3.87 -7.91
CA ARG A 103 14.31 -4.93 -7.98
C ARG A 103 13.86 -5.21 -9.41
N MET A 104 13.99 -4.26 -10.34
CA MET A 104 13.54 -4.41 -11.72
C MET A 104 14.47 -5.35 -12.52
N PRO A 105 13.93 -6.21 -13.39
CA PRO A 105 14.73 -7.10 -14.24
C PRO A 105 15.32 -6.36 -15.44
N GLY A 106 16.32 -7.00 -16.06
CA GLY A 106 16.90 -6.55 -17.32
C GLY A 106 18.10 -5.61 -17.18
N ASP A 107 18.48 -5.01 -18.30
CA ASP A 107 19.55 -4.02 -18.36
C ASP A 107 19.14 -2.68 -17.72
N ALA A 108 20.08 -1.73 -17.64
CA ALA A 108 19.82 -0.44 -17.02
C ALA A 108 18.62 0.30 -17.64
N TRP A 109 18.48 0.28 -18.98
CA TRP A 109 17.37 0.93 -19.66
C TRP A 109 16.04 0.29 -19.26
N GLN A 110 15.99 -1.05 -19.25
CA GLN A 110 14.80 -1.82 -18.86
C GLN A 110 14.45 -1.60 -17.39
N LYS A 111 15.43 -1.53 -16.48
CA LYS A 111 15.21 -1.24 -15.07
C LYS A 111 14.52 0.12 -14.87
N PHE A 112 15.04 1.16 -15.51
CA PHE A 112 14.43 2.50 -15.45
C PHE A 112 13.05 2.54 -16.13
N ALA A 113 12.86 1.80 -17.23
CA ALA A 113 11.56 1.71 -17.89
C ALA A 113 10.50 1.05 -17.00
N ASN A 114 10.84 -0.07 -16.35
CA ASN A 114 9.96 -0.74 -15.39
C ASN A 114 9.65 0.15 -14.18
N LEU A 115 10.64 0.87 -13.64
CA LEU A 115 10.42 1.80 -12.55
C LEU A 115 9.40 2.89 -12.91
N ARG A 116 9.56 3.52 -14.08
CA ARG A 116 8.61 4.54 -14.56
C ARG A 116 7.23 3.95 -14.81
N ALA A 117 7.14 2.77 -15.41
CA ALA A 117 5.85 2.12 -15.63
C ALA A 117 5.15 1.80 -14.31
N TYR A 118 5.89 1.33 -13.31
CA TYR A 118 5.35 1.00 -12.00
C TYR A 118 4.82 2.22 -11.25
N TYR A 119 5.61 3.30 -11.16
CA TYR A 119 5.14 4.55 -10.56
C TYR A 119 4.03 5.21 -11.37
N GLY A 120 4.09 5.12 -12.71
CA GLY A 120 3.02 5.63 -13.58
C GLY A 120 1.69 4.92 -13.33
N TRP A 121 1.71 3.60 -13.11
CA TRP A 121 0.53 2.82 -12.75
C TRP A 121 0.07 3.07 -11.31
N MET A 122 1.00 3.20 -10.35
CA MET A 122 0.67 3.53 -8.95
C MET A 122 -0.11 4.85 -8.81
N TRP A 123 0.13 5.81 -9.71
CA TRP A 123 -0.49 7.14 -9.69
C TRP A 123 -1.74 7.30 -10.56
N ALA A 124 -2.14 6.27 -11.30
CA ALA A 124 -3.29 6.29 -12.21
C ALA A 124 -4.56 5.77 -11.54
#